data_AF-A0A352WQP6-F1
#
_entry.id   AF-A0A352WQP6-F1
#
_cell.length_a   1.000
_cell.length_b   1.000
_cell.length_c   1.000
_cell.angle_alpha   90.00
_cell.angle_beta   90.00
_cell.angle_gamma   90.00
#
_symmetry.space_group_name_H-M   'P 1'
#
loop_
_entity.id
_entity.type
_entity.pdbx_description
1 polymer ?
#
loop_
_entity_poly.entity_id
_entity_poly.type
_entity_poly.pdbx_seq_one_letter_code
_entity_poly.pdbx_strand_id
1 'polypeptide(L)'
;MLRLSTLLLLVAVAFSEEGGAKHWIHVDSDAPKSEKTALLILNGFGGTRGGCKAQMAYWEDSGMDVYIADVLLRKSLAASTEALADFVEEYDLAEYGEIKAICYIAGAYLLHTQVLATPMPNLTAIVYDRSPTQERAPA
;
A
#
# COMPACT_ATOMS: atom_id res chain seq x y z
N MET A 1 7.36 -26.91 -39.24
CA MET A 1 7.46 -27.55 -37.91
C MET A 1 8.14 -26.55 -36.97
N LEU A 2 7.38 -25.93 -36.08
CA LEU A 2 7.90 -24.98 -35.10
C LEU A 2 8.76 -25.76 -34.10
N ARG A 3 10.04 -25.41 -33.93
CA ARG A 3 10.93 -26.13 -33.01
C ARG A 3 10.44 -25.92 -31.58
N LEU A 4 10.51 -26.96 -30.76
CA LEU A 4 10.09 -26.94 -29.35
C LEU A 4 10.74 -25.79 -28.56
N SER A 5 11.98 -25.44 -28.91
CA SER A 5 12.71 -24.28 -28.38
C SER A 5 12.08 -22.93 -28.72
N THR A 6 11.45 -22.78 -29.88
CA THR A 6 10.74 -21.57 -30.30
C THR A 6 9.42 -21.42 -29.55
N LEU A 7 8.76 -22.53 -29.22
CA LEU A 7 7.53 -22.54 -28.42
C LEU A 7 7.80 -22.17 -26.95
N LEU A 8 8.89 -22.68 -26.36
CA LEU A 8 9.30 -22.31 -24.99
C LEU A 8 9.66 -20.83 -24.83
N LEU A 9 10.31 -20.23 -25.83
CA LEU A 9 10.68 -18.81 -25.80
C LEU A 9 9.44 -17.90 -25.90
N LEU A 10 8.42 -18.30 -26.67
CA LEU A 10 7.15 -17.58 -26.78
C LEU A 10 6.35 -17.61 -25.46
N VAL A 11 6.36 -18.74 -24.75
CA VAL A 11 5.70 -18.86 -23.43
C VAL A 11 6.40 -17.99 -22.39
N ALA A 12 7.74 -17.95 -22.36
CA ALA A 12 8.48 -17.13 -21.40
C ALA A 12 8.29 -15.61 -21.57
N VAL A 13 7.97 -15.13 -22.78
CA VAL A 13 7.71 -13.71 -23.05
C VAL A 13 6.24 -13.34 -22.82
N ALA A 14 5.32 -14.29 -22.96
CA ALA A 14 3.88 -14.07 -22.75
C ALA A 14 3.48 -13.96 -21.26
N PHE A 15 4.29 -14.50 -20.35
CA PHE A 15 4.11 -14.38 -18.91
C PHE A 15 5.22 -13.50 -18.33
N SER A 16 5.19 -12.20 -18.64
CA SER A 16 5.79 -11.26 -17.70
C SER A 16 4.93 -11.34 -16.45
N GLU A 17 5.37 -12.11 -15.44
CA GLU A 17 4.82 -11.93 -14.10
C GLU A 17 5.13 -10.49 -13.70
N GLU A 18 4.12 -9.62 -13.83
CA GLU A 18 4.07 -8.43 -13.00
C GLU A 18 4.13 -8.97 -11.57
N GLY A 19 5.30 -8.84 -10.92
CA GLY A 19 5.47 -9.29 -9.56
C GLY A 19 4.38 -8.63 -8.73
N GLY A 20 3.36 -9.42 -8.36
CA GLY A 20 2.15 -8.89 -7.75
C GLY A 20 2.52 -8.11 -6.50
N ALA A 21 2.06 -6.87 -6.44
CA ALA A 21 2.08 -6.06 -5.22
C ALA A 21 1.59 -6.94 -4.06
N LYS A 22 2.40 -7.09 -3.01
CA LYS A 22 2.04 -7.93 -1.86
C LYS A 22 1.74 -7.04 -0.68
N HIS A 23 0.51 -6.53 -0.67
CA HIS A 23 -0.08 -5.84 0.47
C HIS A 23 0.10 -6.67 1.75
N TRP A 24 0.30 -6.00 2.89
CA TRP A 24 0.28 -6.66 4.19
C TRP A 24 -0.99 -6.23 4.91
N ILE A 25 -1.78 -7.21 5.34
CA ILE A 25 -3.10 -6.96 5.87
C ILE A 25 -3.28 -7.80 7.12
N HIS A 26 -3.71 -7.13 8.20
CA HIS A 26 -4.19 -7.75 9.42
C HIS A 26 -5.58 -7.19 9.69
N VAL A 27 -6.59 -8.05 9.69
CA VAL A 27 -7.98 -7.67 9.96
C VAL A 27 -8.51 -8.61 11.02
N ASP A 28 -9.03 -8.03 12.09
CA ASP A 28 -9.75 -8.75 13.13
C ASP A 28 -11.23 -8.91 12.75
N SER A 29 -11.85 -10.07 12.99
CA SER A 29 -13.26 -10.32 12.66
C SER A 29 -14.25 -9.97 13.79
N ASP A 30 -13.75 -9.46 14.92
CA ASP A 30 -14.55 -9.35 16.15
C ASP A 30 -15.69 -8.30 16.11
N ALA A 31 -15.68 -7.38 15.15
CA ALA A 31 -16.68 -6.32 15.00
C ALA A 31 -16.87 -5.90 13.52
N PRO A 32 -18.00 -5.28 13.15
CA PRO A 32 -18.19 -4.71 11.81
C PRO A 32 -17.27 -3.49 11.58
N LYS A 33 -16.79 -3.30 10.34
CA LYS A 33 -15.88 -2.19 9.94
C LYS A 33 -16.35 -0.82 10.43
N SER A 34 -17.66 -0.55 10.40
CA SER A 34 -18.26 0.72 10.82
C SER A 34 -18.01 1.09 12.29
N GLU A 35 -17.64 0.13 13.13
CA GLU A 35 -17.32 0.32 14.55
C GLU A 35 -15.80 0.28 14.81
N LYS A 36 -14.99 0.10 13.77
CA LYS A 36 -13.55 -0.12 13.87
C LYS A 36 -12.75 1.04 13.31
N THR A 37 -11.49 1.10 13.75
CA THR A 37 -10.46 1.95 13.17
C THR A 37 -9.57 1.12 12.25
N ALA A 38 -9.35 1.58 11.03
CA ALA A 38 -8.30 1.08 10.15
C ALA A 38 -7.04 1.96 10.24
N LEU A 39 -5.87 1.33 10.22
CA LEU A 39 -4.57 1.98 10.04
C LEU A 39 -4.06 1.71 8.62
N LEU A 40 -4.03 2.75 7.78
CA LEU A 40 -3.45 2.70 6.44
C LEU A 40 -2.00 3.22 6.45
N ILE A 41 -1.06 2.34 6.13
CA ILE A 41 0.36 2.64 6.05
C ILE A 41 0.78 2.69 4.58
N LEU A 42 1.24 3.86 4.15
CA LEU A 42 1.71 4.12 2.79
C LEU A 42 3.21 4.37 2.80
N ASN A 43 3.97 3.33 2.44
CA ASN A 43 5.42 3.42 2.36
C ASN A 43 5.89 4.29 1.20
N GLY A 44 7.08 4.88 1.36
CA GLY A 44 7.76 5.64 0.31
C GLY A 44 8.72 4.79 -0.51
N PHE A 45 9.46 5.44 -1.39
CA PHE A 45 10.53 4.79 -2.15
C PHE A 45 11.55 4.13 -1.21
N GLY A 46 11.97 2.91 -1.53
CA GLY A 46 12.91 2.15 -0.71
C GLY A 46 12.28 1.43 0.49
N GLY A 47 10.95 1.41 0.60
CA GLY A 47 10.25 0.47 1.47
C GLY A 47 10.71 -0.97 1.18
N THR A 48 11.04 -1.71 2.24
CA THR A 48 11.51 -3.10 2.10
C THR A 48 10.51 -4.06 2.72
N ARG A 49 10.49 -5.30 2.21
CA ARG A 49 9.68 -6.38 2.80
C ARG A 49 9.97 -6.59 4.28
N GLY A 50 11.24 -6.46 4.70
CA GLY A 50 11.64 -6.53 6.11
C GLY A 50 11.07 -5.38 6.94
N GLY A 51 11.08 -4.16 6.38
CA GLY A 51 10.44 -2.99 6.99
C GLY A 51 8.92 -3.15 7.13
N CYS A 52 8.22 -3.63 6.09
CA CYS A 52 6.78 -3.90 6.18
C CYS A 52 6.46 -4.96 7.25
N LYS A 53 7.28 -6.03 7.33
CA LYS A 53 7.12 -7.05 8.37
C LYS A 53 7.28 -6.47 9.78
N ALA A 54 8.27 -5.61 10.00
CA ALA A 54 8.50 -4.97 11.29
C ALA A 54 7.37 -4.00 11.65
N GLN A 55 6.86 -3.23 10.68
CA GLN A 55 5.71 -2.36 10.88
C GLN A 55 4.46 -3.16 11.23
N MET A 56 4.18 -4.26 10.50
CA MET A 56 3.03 -5.12 10.79
C MET A 56 3.11 -5.72 12.19
N ALA A 57 4.25 -6.31 12.57
CA ALA A 57 4.45 -6.89 13.90
C ALA A 57 4.32 -5.87 15.05
N TYR A 58 4.53 -4.58 14.77
CA TYR A 58 4.35 -3.52 15.77
C TYR A 58 2.87 -3.12 15.91
N TRP A 59 2.10 -3.14 14.83
CA TRP A 59 0.74 -2.60 14.79
C TRP A 59 -0.37 -3.66 14.86
N GLU A 60 -0.10 -4.93 14.57
CA GLU A 60 -1.14 -5.97 14.51
C GLU A 60 -1.96 -6.08 15.81
N ASP A 61 -1.31 -5.95 16.97
CA ASP A 61 -1.97 -6.01 18.29
C ASP A 61 -2.50 -4.65 18.79
N SER A 62 -2.61 -3.64 17.93
CA SER A 62 -3.03 -2.28 18.32
C SER A 62 -4.54 -2.10 18.50
N GLY A 63 -5.33 -3.13 18.19
CA GLY A 63 -6.80 -3.06 18.17
C GLY A 63 -7.37 -2.35 16.92
N MET A 64 -6.54 -2.14 15.90
CA MET A 64 -6.93 -1.58 14.60
C MET A 64 -6.75 -2.63 13.50
N ASP A 65 -7.52 -2.51 12.42
CA ASP A 65 -7.23 -3.26 11.20
C ASP A 65 -6.08 -2.58 10.45
N VAL A 66 -4.99 -3.29 10.20
CA VAL A 66 -3.75 -2.72 9.67
C VAL A 66 -3.57 -3.09 8.20
N TYR A 67 -3.38 -2.07 7.38
CA TYR A 67 -3.14 -2.18 5.95
C TYR A 67 -1.82 -1.51 5.58
N ILE A 68 -0.86 -2.27 5.05
CA ILE A 68 0.35 -1.73 4.43
C ILE A 68 0.23 -1.94 2.93
N ALA A 69 -0.13 -0.87 2.22
CA ALA A 69 -0.42 -0.94 0.79
C ALA A 69 0.89 -0.95 -0.02
N ASP A 70 1.08 -1.97 -0.85
CA ASP A 70 2.20 -2.08 -1.79
C ASP A 70 1.81 -1.48 -3.16
N VAL A 71 1.48 -0.20 -3.16
CA VAL A 71 0.89 0.49 -4.33
C VAL A 71 1.88 1.39 -5.07
N LEU A 72 3.14 1.45 -4.62
CA LEU A 72 4.16 2.29 -5.24
C LEU A 72 4.81 1.56 -6.42
N LEU A 73 4.27 1.76 -7.61
CA LEU A 73 4.67 1.08 -8.83
C LEU A 73 5.88 1.74 -9.49
N ARG A 74 6.80 0.93 -10.02
CA ARG A 74 7.97 1.42 -10.78
C ARG A 74 7.60 2.17 -12.06
N LYS A 75 6.39 1.95 -12.58
CA LYS A 75 5.90 2.52 -13.84
C LYS A 75 5.79 4.05 -13.75
N SER A 76 5.05 4.57 -12.79
CA SER A 76 4.87 6.01 -12.57
C SER A 76 4.12 6.29 -11.27
N LEU A 77 4.18 7.56 -10.80
CA LEU A 77 3.34 8.03 -9.71
C LEU A 77 1.85 8.01 -10.07
N ALA A 78 1.48 8.32 -11.31
CA ALA A 78 0.09 8.24 -11.76
C ALA A 78 -0.49 6.82 -11.65
N ALA A 79 0.26 5.82 -12.12
CA ALA A 79 -0.13 4.42 -11.97
C ALA A 79 -0.17 3.98 -10.49
N SER A 80 0.67 4.58 -9.64
CA SER A 80 0.64 4.33 -8.20
C SER A 80 -0.58 4.97 -7.51
N THR A 81 -1.03 6.13 -7.99
CA THR A 81 -2.27 6.77 -7.54
C THR A 81 -3.48 5.93 -7.95
N GLU A 82 -3.52 5.42 -9.18
CA GLU A 82 -4.56 4.48 -9.63
C GLU A 82 -4.57 3.22 -8.77
N ALA A 83 -3.41 2.61 -8.52
CA ALA A 83 -3.30 1.44 -7.65
C ALA A 83 -3.74 1.71 -6.19
N LEU A 84 -3.54 2.92 -5.66
CA LEU A 84 -4.07 3.31 -4.35
C LEU A 84 -5.59 3.44 -4.38
N ALA A 85 -6.17 4.02 -5.43
CA ALA A 85 -7.61 4.13 -5.58
C ALA A 85 -8.26 2.74 -5.64
N ASP A 86 -7.70 1.85 -6.45
CA ASP A 86 -8.13 0.45 -6.55
C ASP A 86 -8.03 -0.26 -5.19
N PHE A 87 -6.93 -0.05 -4.45
CA PHE A 87 -6.77 -0.61 -3.10
C PHE A 87 -7.82 -0.09 -2.10
N VAL A 88 -8.11 1.23 -2.12
CA VAL A 88 -9.11 1.84 -1.23
C VAL A 88 -10.50 1.25 -1.47
N GLU A 89 -10.84 1.01 -2.74
CA GLU A 89 -12.08 0.37 -3.15
C GLU A 89 -12.09 -1.13 -2.80
N GLU A 90 -11.05 -1.88 -3.16
CA GLU A 90 -10.93 -3.33 -2.96
C GLU A 90 -11.13 -3.74 -1.48
N TYR A 91 -10.63 -2.93 -0.55
CA TYR A 91 -10.72 -3.21 0.89
C TYR A 91 -11.87 -2.48 1.59
N ASP A 92 -12.78 -1.86 0.83
CA ASP A 92 -13.93 -1.06 1.28
C ASP A 92 -13.55 -0.10 2.41
N LEU A 93 -12.47 0.65 2.25
CA LEU A 93 -12.00 1.52 3.34
C LEU A 93 -13.05 2.56 3.73
N ALA A 94 -13.93 2.95 2.81
CA ALA A 94 -15.05 3.84 3.05
C ALA A 94 -16.07 3.31 4.10
N GLU A 95 -16.09 2.01 4.38
CA GLU A 95 -17.00 1.41 5.37
C GLU A 95 -16.49 1.50 6.80
N TYR A 96 -15.21 1.83 7.00
CA TYR A 96 -14.66 1.97 8.34
C TYR A 96 -15.25 3.16 9.08
N GLY A 97 -15.51 2.99 10.37
CA GLY A 97 -15.90 4.10 11.25
C GLY A 97 -14.81 5.17 11.32
N GLU A 98 -13.55 4.74 11.27
CA GLU A 98 -12.39 5.63 11.27
C GLU A 98 -11.23 5.05 10.46
N ILE A 99 -10.51 5.91 9.75
CA ILE A 99 -9.20 5.61 9.14
C ILE A 99 -8.17 6.57 9.71
N LYS A 100 -7.03 6.00 10.11
CA LYS A 100 -5.79 6.73 10.41
C LYS A 100 -4.74 6.37 9.38
N ALA A 101 -3.94 7.33 8.95
CA ALA A 101 -2.90 7.08 7.96
C ALA A 101 -1.48 7.42 8.47
N ILE A 102 -0.52 6.58 8.12
CA ILE A 102 0.92 6.88 8.24
C ILE A 102 1.51 6.90 6.84
N CYS A 103 2.10 8.03 6.47
CA CYS A 103 2.52 8.30 5.11
C CYS A 103 4.01 8.66 5.05
N TYR A 104 4.76 7.88 4.28
CA TYR A 104 6.19 8.12 4.06
C TYR A 104 6.45 8.73 2.68
N ILE A 105 6.91 9.99 2.62
CA ILE A 105 7.25 10.75 1.39
C ILE A 105 6.26 10.51 0.22
N ALA A 106 6.55 9.54 -0.66
CA ALA A 106 5.72 9.21 -1.82
C ALA A 106 4.33 8.74 -1.39
N GLY A 107 4.21 7.99 -0.30
CA GLY A 107 2.91 7.61 0.27
C GLY A 107 2.05 8.82 0.65
N ALA A 108 2.66 9.91 1.13
CA ALA A 108 1.96 11.14 1.43
C ALA A 108 1.41 11.81 0.17
N TYR A 109 2.21 11.82 -0.90
CA TYR A 109 1.76 12.30 -2.21
C TYR A 109 0.58 11.48 -2.73
N LEU A 110 0.64 10.14 -2.65
CA LEU A 110 -0.45 9.27 -3.10
C LEU A 110 -1.73 9.51 -2.30
N LEU A 111 -1.66 9.57 -0.96
CA LEU A 111 -2.83 9.87 -0.13
C LEU A 111 -3.43 11.24 -0.47
N HIS A 112 -2.59 12.25 -0.68
CA HIS A 112 -3.05 13.58 -1.07
C HIS A 112 -3.81 13.53 -2.40
N THR A 113 -3.30 12.80 -3.41
CA THR A 113 -4.01 12.64 -4.68
C THR A 113 -5.32 11.88 -4.53
N GLN A 114 -5.37 10.85 -3.69
CA GLN A 114 -6.60 10.10 -3.38
C GLN A 114 -7.65 11.01 -2.77
N VAL A 115 -7.32 11.73 -1.70
CA VAL A 115 -8.29 12.59 -0.97
C VAL A 115 -8.80 13.75 -1.84
N LEU A 116 -7.96 14.29 -2.74
CA LEU A 116 -8.39 15.31 -3.69
C LEU A 116 -9.34 14.77 -4.76
N ALA A 117 -9.12 13.54 -5.23
CA ALA A 117 -9.95 12.92 -6.27
C ALA A 117 -11.25 12.34 -5.70
N THR A 118 -11.17 11.66 -4.56
CA THR A 118 -12.29 11.02 -3.86
C THR A 118 -12.13 11.28 -2.36
N PRO A 119 -12.90 12.22 -1.79
CA PRO A 119 -12.81 12.53 -0.37
C PRO A 119 -13.04 11.30 0.50
N MET A 120 -12.20 11.15 1.53
CA MET A 120 -12.30 10.09 2.54
C MET A 120 -12.79 10.71 3.85
N PRO A 121 -14.10 10.88 4.05
CA PRO A 121 -14.63 11.60 5.21
C PRO A 121 -14.34 10.91 6.56
N ASN A 122 -14.05 9.62 6.54
CA ASN A 122 -13.66 8.82 7.70
C ASN A 122 -12.14 8.85 7.98
N LEU A 123 -11.32 9.54 7.16
CA LEU A 123 -9.90 9.77 7.44
C LEU A 123 -9.74 10.87 8.50
N THR A 124 -9.49 10.49 9.75
CA THR A 124 -9.50 11.42 10.90
C THR A 124 -8.11 11.89 11.32
N ALA A 125 -7.06 11.13 11.01
CA ALA A 125 -5.69 11.47 11.37
C ALA A 125 -4.69 11.04 10.30
N ILE A 126 -3.68 11.87 10.07
CA ILE A 126 -2.58 11.59 9.14
C ILE A 126 -1.25 11.94 9.81
N VAL A 127 -0.31 10.99 9.81
CA VAL A 127 1.08 11.22 10.17
C VAL A 127 1.91 11.29 8.90
N TYR A 128 2.55 12.44 8.66
CA TYR A 128 3.49 12.61 7.57
C TYR A 128 4.92 12.42 8.07
N ASP A 129 5.60 11.39 7.56
CA ASP A 129 6.99 11.06 7.88
C ASP A 129 7.86 11.21 6.61
N ARG A 130 9.00 11.89 6.76
CA ARG A 130 9.96 12.12 5.68
C ARG A 130 10.98 10.98 5.50
N SER A 131 10.85 9.88 6.25
CA SER A 131 11.69 8.68 6.28
C SER A 131 13.14 8.92 6.77
N PRO A 132 13.73 8.03 7.59
CA PRO A 132 15.05 8.24 8.20
C PRO A 132 16.22 8.35 7.23
N THR A 133 16.14 7.75 6.04
CA THR A 133 17.26 7.66 5.10
C THR A 133 17.68 9.03 4.56
N GLN A 134 16.76 10.00 4.51
CA GLN A 134 17.02 11.36 4.05
C GLN A 134 17.41 12.33 5.18
N GLU A 135 17.33 11.90 6.45
CA GLU A 135 17.78 12.69 7.61
C GLU A 135 19.22 12.42 8.01
N ARG A 136 19.89 11.45 7.39
CA ARG A 136 21.32 11.26 7.64
C ARG A 136 22.05 12.47 7.09
N ALA A 137 22.58 13.29 7.99
CA ALA A 137 23.63 14.23 7.65
C ALA A 137 24.75 13.46 6.91
N PRO A 138 25.32 14.01 5.83
CA PRO A 138 26.52 13.42 5.24
C PRO A 138 27.57 13.25 6.35
N ALA A 139 28.21 12.08 6.37
CA ALA A 139 29.35 11.82 7.24
C ALA A 139 30.55 12.68 6.81
#